data_AF-A0A2H3BHB9-F1
#
_entry.id   AF-A0A2H3BHB9-F1
#
_cell.length_a   1.000
_cell.length_b   1.000
_cell.length_c   1.000
_cell.angle_alpha   90.00
_cell.angle_beta   90.00
_cell.angle_gamma   90.00
#
_symmetry.space_group_name_H-M   'P 1'
#
loop_
_entity.id
_entity.type
_entity.pdbx_description
1 polymer ?
#
loop_
_entity_poly.entity_id
_entity_poly.type
_entity_poly.pdbx_seq_one_letter_code
_entity_poly.pdbx_strand_id
1 'polypeptide(L)'
;MKFAFDQLCPEIVVEILGWLGPYDLLTVKLVSSRFLYLIQHNTICWIKARQNVGNIPPPPSGLSESAYASYLFGRSRCLVRDIRC
;
A
#
# COMPACT_ATOMS: atom_id res chain seq x y z
N MET A 1 23.35 2.12 13.45
CA MET A 1 22.24 3.04 13.79
C MET A 1 20.97 2.21 13.75
N LYS A 2 20.22 2.06 14.85
CA LYS A 2 18.91 1.37 14.80
C LYS A 2 17.89 2.36 14.22
N PHE A 3 17.15 1.94 13.21
CA PHE A 3 16.13 2.79 12.60
C PHE A 3 15.00 2.97 13.62
N ALA A 4 14.40 4.17 13.72
CA ALA A 4 13.40 4.45 14.76
C ALA A 4 12.22 3.46 14.74
N PHE A 5 11.86 2.94 13.57
CA PHE A 5 10.82 1.91 13.43
C PHE A 5 11.19 0.55 14.03
N ASP A 6 12.46 0.26 14.27
CA ASP A 6 12.88 -0.97 14.95
C ASP A 6 12.56 -0.94 16.45
N GLN A 7 12.30 0.25 17.01
CA GLN A 7 11.96 0.46 18.41
C GLN A 7 10.45 0.53 18.66
N LEU A 8 9.63 0.58 17.60
CA LEU A 8 8.18 0.66 17.68
C LEU A 8 7.54 -0.73 17.56
N CYS A 9 6.43 -0.93 18.28
CA CYS A 9 5.60 -2.13 18.11
C CYS A 9 5.05 -2.18 16.67
N PRO A 10 5.02 -3.35 16.01
CA PRO A 10 4.51 -3.52 14.65
C PRO A 10 3.12 -2.90 14.43
N GLU A 11 2.26 -2.97 15.44
CA GLU A 11 0.90 -2.43 15.42
C GLU A 11 0.89 -0.91 15.29
N ILE A 12 1.80 -0.21 15.97
CA ILE A 12 1.95 1.25 15.87
C ILE A 12 2.46 1.61 14.47
N VAL A 13 3.40 0.83 13.93
CA VAL A 13 3.91 1.04 12.58
C VAL A 13 2.79 0.88 11.55
N VAL A 14 1.99 -0.18 11.66
CA VAL A 14 0.83 -0.42 10.80
C VAL A 14 -0.21 0.70 10.93
N GLU A 15 -0.45 1.20 12.15
CA GLU A 15 -1.36 2.33 12.38
C GLU A 15 -0.89 3.59 11.65
N ILE A 16 0.39 3.94 11.75
CA ILE A 16 0.99 5.08 11.03
C ILE A 16 0.86 4.88 9.52
N LEU A 17 1.19 3.69 9.02
CA LEU A 17 1.09 3.37 7.59
C LEU A 17 -0.36 3.40 7.08
N GLY A 18 -1.35 3.14 7.94
CA GLY A 18 -2.77 3.21 7.60
C GLY A 18 -3.27 4.62 7.24
N TRP A 19 -2.51 5.67 7.54
CA TRP A 19 -2.80 7.06 7.13
C TRP A 19 -2.36 7.39 5.71
N LEU A 20 -1.60 6.50 5.06
CA LEU A 20 -1.11 6.70 3.70
C LEU A 20 -2.16 6.34 2.65
N GLY A 21 -1.94 6.76 1.41
CA GLY A 21 -2.73 6.29 0.27
C GLY A 21 -2.30 4.88 -0.19
N PRO A 22 -3.11 4.18 -1.00
CA PRO A 22 -2.76 2.84 -1.47
C PRO A 22 -1.50 2.83 -2.35
N TYR A 23 -1.28 3.89 -3.14
CA TYR A 23 -0.05 4.03 -3.94
C TYR A 23 1.20 4.16 -3.07
N ASP A 24 1.11 4.93 -1.99
CA ASP A 24 2.21 5.10 -1.05
C ASP A 24 2.55 3.75 -0.39
N LEU A 25 1.56 2.96 0.02
CA LEU A 25 1.79 1.61 0.54
C LEU A 25 2.45 0.67 -0.48
N LEU A 26 2.08 0.76 -1.76
CA LEU A 26 2.75 0.02 -2.83
C LEU A 26 4.21 0.41 -3.00
N THR A 27 4.56 1.66 -2.68
CA THR A 27 5.93 2.17 -2.74
C THR A 27 6.70 1.79 -1.46
N VAL A 28 6.13 2.03 -0.28
CA VAL A 28 6.74 1.75 1.02
C VAL A 28 7.04 0.26 1.19
N LYS A 29 6.16 -0.64 0.73
CA LYS A 29 6.43 -2.09 0.81
C LYS A 29 7.70 -2.52 0.06
N LEU A 30 8.16 -1.73 -0.91
CA LEU A 30 9.37 -2.01 -1.69
C LEU A 30 10.64 -1.44 -1.05
N VAL A 31 10.52 -0.62 0.00
CA VAL A 31 11.67 0.01 0.67
C VAL A 31 12.55 -1.02 1.39
N SER A 32 11.96 -2.05 1.99
CA SER A 32 12.70 -3.14 2.63
C SER A 32 11.85 -4.41 2.79
N SER A 33 12.50 -5.56 2.98
CA SER A 33 11.82 -6.82 3.27
C SER A 33 10.95 -6.77 4.54
N ARG A 34 11.34 -5.95 5.53
CA ARG A 34 10.55 -5.71 6.74
C ARG A 34 9.25 -4.99 6.43
N PHE A 35 9.29 -3.93 5.63
CA PHE A 35 8.07 -3.23 5.21
C PHE A 35 7.19 -4.12 4.33
N LEU A 36 7.80 -4.90 3.43
CA LEU A 36 7.07 -5.90 2.65
C LEU A 36 6.29 -6.85 3.56
N TYR A 37 6.95 -7.42 4.58
CA TYR A 37 6.32 -8.34 5.52
C TYR A 37 5.17 -7.67 6.30
N LEU A 38 5.38 -6.45 6.81
CA LEU A 38 4.37 -5.72 7.58
C LEU A 38 3.15 -5.32 6.75
N ILE A 39 3.32 -5.03 5.46
CA ILE A 39 2.29 -4.44 4.61
C ILE A 39 1.55 -5.50 3.77
N GLN A 40 2.27 -6.44 3.15
CA GLN A 40 1.75 -7.31 2.08
C GLN A 40 0.45 -8.06 2.45
N HIS A 41 0.37 -8.54 3.69
CA HIS A 41 -0.74 -9.36 4.20
C HIS A 41 -1.59 -8.64 5.26
N ASN A 42 -1.36 -7.35 5.51
CA ASN A 42 -2.11 -6.61 6.53
C ASN A 42 -3.37 -5.97 5.93
N THR A 43 -4.47 -6.73 5.93
CA THR A 43 -5.75 -6.30 5.37
C THR A 43 -6.26 -4.98 5.96
N ILE A 44 -6.10 -4.76 7.27
CA ILE A 44 -6.58 -3.54 7.96
C ILE A 44 -5.84 -2.31 7.43
N CYS A 45 -4.51 -2.42 7.26
CA CYS A 45 -3.69 -1.35 6.69
C CYS A 45 -4.19 -0.92 5.31
N TRP A 46 -4.47 -1.89 4.43
CA TRP A 46 -4.98 -1.61 3.09
C TRP A 46 -6.40 -1.04 3.07
N ILE A 47 -7.29 -1.52 3.96
CA ILE A 47 -8.64 -0.97 4.10
C ILE A 47 -8.57 0.52 4.50
N LYS A 48 -7.76 0.85 5.52
CA LYS A 48 -7.57 2.25 5.95
C LYS A 48 -7.00 3.10 4.83
N ALA A 49 -5.96 2.60 4.14
CA ALA A 49 -5.36 3.32 3.03
C ALA A 49 -6.35 3.57 1.89
N ARG A 50 -7.21 2.60 1.57
CA ARG A 50 -8.27 2.77 0.57
C ARG A 50 -9.29 3.84 0.97
N GLN A 51 -9.63 3.94 2.26
CA GLN A 51 -10.53 4.97 2.77
C GLN A 51 -9.95 6.39 2.65
N ASN A 52 -8.63 6.54 2.60
CA ASN A 52 -7.97 7.85 2.45
C ASN A 52 -8.04 8.44 1.03
N VAL A 53 -8.49 7.68 0.03
CA VAL A 53 -8.52 8.12 -1.39
C VAL A 53 -9.94 8.18 -1.97
N GLY A 54 -10.98 8.10 -1.13
CA GLY A 54 -12.38 8.32 -1.50
C GLY A 54 -13.25 7.05 -1.53
N ASN A 55 -14.37 7.11 -2.25
CA ASN A 55 -15.42 6.08 -2.30
C ASN A 55 -15.05 4.86 -3.16
N ILE A 56 -13.86 4.30 -2.96
CA ILE A 56 -13.48 3.06 -3.65
C ILE A 56 -14.16 1.88 -2.95
N PRO A 57 -14.93 1.05 -3.67
CA PRO A 57 -15.59 -0.11 -3.09
C PRO A 57 -14.58 -1.13 -2.54
N PRO A 58 -15.01 -2.05 -1.68
CA PRO A 58 -14.17 -3.20 -1.31
C PRO A 58 -13.79 -4.03 -2.55
N PRO A 59 -12.67 -4.77 -2.50
CA PRO A 59 -12.26 -5.64 -3.58
C PRO A 59 -13.32 -6.73 -3.85
N PRO A 60 -13.48 -7.17 -5.12
CA PRO A 60 -14.29 -8.33 -5.45
C PRO A 60 -13.86 -9.58 -4.67
N SER A 61 -14.81 -10.49 -4.44
CA SER A 61 -14.53 -11.76 -3.77
C SER A 61 -13.38 -12.52 -4.43
N GLY A 62 -12.40 -12.95 -3.63
CA GLY A 62 -11.21 -13.65 -4.10
C GLY A 62 -10.01 -12.76 -4.45
N LEU A 63 -10.19 -11.43 -4.49
CA LEU A 63 -9.08 -10.48 -4.69
C LEU A 63 -8.62 -9.89 -3.34
N SER A 64 -7.32 -9.91 -3.07
CA SER A 64 -6.78 -9.25 -1.88
C SER A 64 -6.81 -7.73 -2.01
N GLU A 65 -6.89 -7.01 -0.90
CA GLU A 65 -6.82 -5.55 -0.89
C GLU A 65 -5.49 -5.04 -1.51
N SER A 66 -4.37 -5.73 -1.27
CA SER A 66 -3.06 -5.38 -1.86
C SER A 66 -2.99 -5.57 -3.37
N ALA A 67 -3.60 -6.65 -3.90
CA ALA A 67 -3.69 -6.89 -5.34
C ALA A 67 -4.64 -5.89 -5.99
N TYR A 68 -5.77 -5.59 -5.34
CA TYR A 68 -6.72 -4.58 -5.79
C TYR A 68 -6.09 -3.18 -5.84
N ALA A 69 -5.35 -2.79 -4.79
CA ALA A 69 -4.58 -1.56 -4.78
C ALA A 69 -3.54 -1.54 -5.91
N SER A 70 -2.82 -2.64 -6.14
CA SER A 70 -1.84 -2.74 -7.25
C SER A 70 -2.52 -2.57 -8.61
N TYR A 71 -3.72 -3.11 -8.80
CA TYR A 71 -4.49 -2.98 -10.03
C TYR A 71 -4.94 -1.53 -10.27
N LEU A 72 -5.49 -0.88 -9.24
CA LEU A 72 -6.04 0.48 -9.35
C LEU A 72 -4.97 1.57 -9.39
N PHE A 73 -3.90 1.42 -8.61
CA PHE A 73 -2.92 2.48 -8.34
C PHE A 73 -1.50 2.13 -8.78
N GLY A 74 -1.16 0.84 -8.93
CA GLY A 74 0.19 0.40 -9.26
C GLY A 74 0.62 0.68 -10.70
N ARG A 75 -0.33 1.01 -11.58
CA ARG A 75 0.00 1.53 -12.91
C ARG A 75 0.21 3.03 -12.80
N SER A 76 1.47 3.45 -12.70
CA SER A 76 1.85 4.78 -13.17
C SER A 76 1.26 4.90 -14.57
N ARG A 77 0.41 5.90 -14.78
CA ARG A 77 -0.21 6.18 -16.07
C ARG A 77 0.90 6.06 -17.11
N CYS A 78 0.81 5.08 -18.02
CA CYS A 78 1.30 5.33 -19.36
C CYS A 78 0.51 6.56 -19.78
N LEU A 79 1.09 7.75 -19.61
CA LEU A 79 0.53 8.95 -20.19
C LEU A 79 0.45 8.59 -21.66
N VAL A 80 -0.77 8.49 -22.20
CA VAL A 80 -1.01 8.36 -23.64
C VAL A 80 -0.64 9.70 -24.28
N ARG A 81 0.64 10.03 -24.18
CA ARG A 81 1.40 11.14 -24.73
C ARG A 81 2.88 10.78 -24.63
N ASP A 82 3.26 9.61 -25.14
CA ASP A 82 4.28 9.57 -26.17
C ASP A 82 4.46 8.16 -26.74
N ILE A 83 4.88 8.17 -28.00
CA ILE A 83 5.01 7.07 -28.93
C ILE A 83 6.09 6.06 -28.49
N ARG A 84 5.82 4.77 -28.73
CA ARG A 84 6.74 3.61 -28.71
C ARG A 84 7.28 3.16 -27.34
N CYS A 85 6.71 2.06 -26.86
CA CYS A 85 7.46 0.87 -26.44
C CYS A 85 6.77 -0.36 -27.04
#